data_AF-A0A8T2LD05-F1
#
_entry.id   AF-A0A8T2LD05-F1
#
_cell.length_a   1.000
_cell.length_b   1.000
_cell.length_c   1.000
_cell.angle_alpha   90.00
_cell.angle_beta   90.00
_cell.angle_gamma   90.00
#
_symmetry.space_group_name_H-M   'P 1'
#
loop_
_entity.id
_entity.type
_entity.pdbx_description
1 polymer ?
#
loop_
_entity_poly.entity_id
_entity_poly.type
_entity_poly.pdbx_seq_one_letter_code
_entity_poly.pdbx_strand_id
1 'polypeptide(L)'
;MEKIGRGFVSSQHNNPFAVPPSFNFWAPWIGKKTRRSNLVLNTEFEKVRPQKLAEVCEITVSEDRLREELYKQKVQLVRKLCRECGLDSSGSRTDLLLRLSKEMQSRQTYDKVFQKIWAASGGWAVVMCPCGIVYSIKCNIRAESPRDFADILLSWKHMPNIVIYDFARGLATHLNLREPERLPFTPHEGRLRAPTADNIAQAKDGKLKVSLPWLNCKKQIPDRDGHPITGSAEHYALYDKFHEDNTKDARDSLRRISLVPQLAGKVNSQVAEQLFARLSKNNYFLNMALPSTHLFLTRNIIQHYNNHKNKQRMDNIKKVFEAEVAMNSYSQAVLGNFFIYIYILYIHFYYNHSVTYCIVFLKYLCF
;
A
#
# COMPACT_ATOMS: atom_id res chain seq x y z
N MET A 1 15.65 7.34 24.47
CA MET A 1 14.88 7.68 25.69
C MET A 1 13.43 7.91 25.31
N GLU A 2 12.48 7.33 26.04
CA GLU A 2 11.04 7.42 25.73
C GLU A 2 10.52 8.86 25.96
N LYS A 3 9.63 9.32 25.07
CA LYS A 3 8.99 10.64 25.15
C LYS A 3 7.51 10.54 25.54
N ILE A 4 6.82 9.46 25.19
CA ILE A 4 5.42 9.24 25.58
C ILE A 4 5.35 9.12 27.11
N GLY A 5 4.32 9.72 27.72
CA GLY A 5 4.05 9.59 29.16
C GLY A 5 5.05 10.27 30.10
N ARG A 6 6.14 10.87 29.58
CA ARG A 6 7.20 11.49 30.40
C ARG A 6 6.69 12.61 31.33
N GLY A 7 5.62 13.31 30.96
CA GLY A 7 4.99 14.33 31.82
C GLY A 7 4.24 13.76 33.03
N PHE A 8 4.06 12.45 33.11
CA PHE A 8 3.38 11.75 34.22
C PHE A 8 4.34 10.95 35.12
N VAL A 9 5.66 11.10 34.95
CA VAL A 9 6.68 10.41 35.76
C VAL A 9 7.80 11.33 36.21
N SER A 10 8.21 11.20 37.48
CA SER A 10 9.29 11.97 38.09
C SER A 10 10.69 11.46 37.72
N SER A 11 10.85 10.16 37.43
CA SER A 11 12.13 9.56 37.04
C SER A 11 12.35 9.56 35.53
N GLN A 12 13.59 9.77 35.09
CA GLN A 12 13.98 9.62 33.67
C GLN A 12 14.37 8.18 33.28
N HIS A 13 14.49 7.26 34.25
CA HIS A 13 15.07 5.94 34.04
C HIS A 13 14.02 4.86 33.74
N ASN A 14 12.94 4.81 34.53
CA ASN A 14 11.85 3.86 34.33
C ASN A 14 10.56 4.61 33.94
N ASN A 15 10.05 4.30 32.74
CA ASN A 15 8.78 4.81 32.22
C ASN A 15 7.79 3.64 32.07
N PRO A 16 6.72 3.55 32.87
CA PRO A 16 5.78 2.43 32.84
C PRO A 16 4.89 2.43 31.58
N PHE A 17 4.91 3.51 30.79
CA PHE A 17 4.20 3.63 29.52
C PHE A 17 5.08 3.23 28.30
N ALA A 18 6.28 2.70 28.52
CA ALA A 18 7.14 2.21 27.45
C ALA A 18 6.61 0.88 26.88
N VAL A 19 6.13 0.91 25.63
CA VAL A 19 5.55 -0.27 24.96
C VAL A 19 6.61 -0.94 24.06
N PRO A 20 7.01 -2.19 24.31
CA PRO A 20 8.06 -2.86 23.56
C PRO A 20 7.60 -3.25 22.13
N PRO A 21 8.53 -3.35 21.16
CA PRO A 21 8.28 -3.92 19.85
C PRO A 21 7.65 -5.32 19.91
N SER A 22 6.41 -5.48 19.44
CA SER A 22 5.78 -6.80 19.32
C SER A 22 4.63 -6.80 18.30
N PHE A 23 4.31 -7.97 17.75
CA PHE A 23 3.13 -8.15 16.89
C PHE A 23 1.80 -7.92 17.64
N ASN A 24 1.79 -8.05 18.97
CA ASN A 24 0.59 -7.81 19.77
C ASN A 24 0.32 -6.30 19.96
N PHE A 25 1.38 -5.48 20.02
CA PHE A 25 1.26 -4.04 20.26
C PHE A 25 1.34 -3.19 18.98
N TRP A 26 1.89 -3.70 17.88
CA TRP A 26 2.06 -2.98 16.61
C TRP A 26 1.14 -3.49 15.50
N ALA A 27 -0.15 -3.47 15.82
CA ALA A 27 -1.23 -3.66 14.85
C ALA A 27 -1.34 -2.47 13.87
N PRO A 28 -1.94 -2.66 12.67
CA PRO A 28 -2.25 -1.55 11.77
C PRO A 28 -3.08 -0.43 12.44
N TRP A 29 -2.75 0.82 12.16
CA TRP A 29 -3.70 1.91 12.38
C TRP A 29 -4.64 2.03 11.18
N ILE A 30 -5.94 2.12 11.44
CA ILE A 30 -6.99 2.29 10.43
C ILE A 30 -7.98 3.34 10.94
N GLY A 31 -8.39 4.27 10.07
CA GLY A 31 -9.36 5.34 10.40
C GLY A 31 -10.67 4.80 10.96
N LYS A 32 -11.23 5.47 11.98
CA LYS A 32 -12.44 5.01 12.73
C LYS A 32 -13.67 4.78 11.83
N LYS A 33 -13.78 5.50 10.72
CA LYS A 33 -14.85 5.34 9.72
C LYS A 33 -14.55 4.28 8.65
N THR A 34 -13.27 3.92 8.48
CA THR A 34 -12.77 2.97 7.46
C THR A 34 -12.68 1.54 8.00
N ARG A 35 -12.30 1.36 9.28
CA ARG A 35 -12.14 0.04 9.91
C ARG A 35 -13.46 -0.70 10.10
N ARG A 36 -13.42 -2.03 9.92
CA ARG A 36 -14.56 -2.95 10.12
C ARG A 36 -14.98 -3.04 11.58
N SER A 37 -14.02 -3.06 12.51
CA SER A 37 -14.27 -3.15 13.95
C SER A 37 -13.16 -2.46 14.76
N ASN A 38 -13.16 -2.62 16.09
CA ASN A 38 -12.03 -2.21 16.94
C ASN A 38 -10.84 -3.19 16.85
N LEU A 39 -11.07 -4.42 16.40
CA LEU A 39 -10.05 -5.42 16.08
C LEU A 39 -9.62 -5.29 14.62
N VAL A 40 -8.32 -5.44 14.38
CA VAL A 40 -7.67 -5.43 13.06
C VAL A 40 -6.71 -6.60 12.98
N LEU A 41 -6.46 -7.12 11.78
CA LEU A 41 -5.55 -8.24 11.55
C LEU A 41 -4.09 -7.78 11.65
N ASN A 42 -3.21 -8.65 12.15
CA ASN A 42 -1.76 -8.45 12.18
C ASN A 42 -1.03 -9.80 12.10
N THR A 43 -1.08 -10.44 10.94
CA THR A 43 -0.47 -11.75 10.66
C THR A 43 1.01 -11.65 10.30
N GLU A 44 1.66 -10.52 10.56
CA GLU A 44 3.07 -10.28 10.22
C GLU A 44 4.03 -11.37 10.78
N PHE A 45 3.70 -11.96 11.92
CA PHE A 45 4.45 -13.07 12.51
C PHE A 45 4.48 -14.33 11.63
N GLU A 46 3.53 -14.49 10.70
CA GLU A 46 3.53 -15.63 9.78
C GLU A 46 4.64 -15.53 8.72
N LYS A 47 5.21 -14.33 8.49
CA LYS A 47 6.43 -14.14 7.67
C LYS A 47 7.69 -14.83 8.26
N VAL A 48 7.58 -15.44 9.43
CA VAL A 48 8.64 -16.26 10.06
C VAL A 48 8.53 -17.73 9.67
N ARG A 49 7.32 -18.19 9.31
CA ARG A 49 7.05 -19.59 8.94
C ARG A 49 7.45 -19.82 7.47
N PRO A 50 7.83 -21.06 7.08
CA PRO A 50 7.93 -21.42 5.67
C PRO A 50 6.59 -21.13 4.97
N GLN A 51 6.63 -20.40 3.85
CA GLN A 51 5.44 -20.15 3.03
C GLN A 51 4.93 -21.46 2.43
N LYS A 52 3.60 -21.56 2.22
CA LYS A 52 3.03 -22.74 1.55
C LYS A 52 3.50 -22.76 0.09
N LEU A 53 3.80 -23.93 -0.47
CA LEU A 53 4.30 -24.08 -1.85
C LEU A 53 3.45 -23.31 -2.89
N ALA A 54 2.12 -23.30 -2.74
CA ALA A 54 1.20 -22.54 -3.59
C ALA A 54 1.40 -21.01 -3.53
N GLU A 55 1.77 -20.45 -2.37
CA GLU A 55 2.13 -19.03 -2.26
C GLU A 55 3.46 -18.75 -2.98
N VAL A 56 4.45 -19.63 -2.81
CA VAL A 56 5.82 -19.46 -3.33
C VAL A 56 5.87 -19.43 -4.87
N CYS A 57 5.01 -20.20 -5.55
CA CYS A 57 5.01 -20.25 -7.02
C CYS A 57 4.61 -18.92 -7.67
N GLU A 58 3.60 -18.22 -7.15
CA GLU A 58 3.10 -16.97 -7.76
C GLU A 58 3.75 -15.69 -7.19
N ILE A 59 4.29 -15.74 -5.97
CA ILE A 59 4.95 -14.61 -5.27
C ILE A 59 6.40 -14.40 -5.76
N THR A 60 6.80 -15.05 -6.86
CA THR A 60 8.10 -14.88 -7.52
C THR A 60 8.34 -13.44 -8.00
N VAL A 61 8.98 -12.64 -7.15
CA VAL A 61 9.70 -11.42 -7.52
C VAL A 61 10.75 -11.78 -8.58
N SER A 62 10.94 -10.92 -9.58
CA SER A 62 11.94 -11.18 -10.62
C SER A 62 13.36 -11.06 -10.06
N GLU A 63 14.25 -11.93 -10.51
CA GLU A 63 15.70 -11.88 -10.25
C GLU A 63 16.25 -10.46 -10.53
N ASP A 64 15.73 -9.79 -11.56
CA ASP A 64 16.14 -8.46 -11.98
C ASP A 64 15.64 -7.35 -11.04
N ARG A 65 14.41 -7.45 -10.49
CA ARG A 65 13.94 -6.54 -9.42
C ARG A 65 14.76 -6.74 -8.13
N LEU A 66 15.15 -7.98 -7.84
CA LEU A 66 16.04 -8.26 -6.70
C LEU A 66 17.48 -7.76 -6.95
N ARG A 67 17.97 -7.82 -8.19
CA ARG A 67 19.23 -7.19 -8.62
C ARG A 67 19.16 -5.67 -8.48
N GLU A 68 18.11 -5.00 -8.96
CA GLU A 68 17.94 -3.54 -8.82
C GLU A 68 18.01 -3.11 -7.35
N GLU A 69 17.30 -3.80 -6.46
CA GLU A 69 17.37 -3.51 -5.03
C GLU A 69 18.75 -3.83 -4.42
N LEU A 70 19.46 -4.85 -4.92
CA LEU A 70 20.85 -5.14 -4.56
C LEU A 70 21.80 -4.01 -5.01
N TYR A 71 21.62 -3.48 -6.22
CA TYR A 71 22.37 -2.34 -6.78
C TYR A 71 22.13 -1.02 -6.02
N LYS A 72 21.06 -0.93 -5.21
CA LYS A 72 20.80 0.22 -4.31
C LYS A 72 21.51 0.09 -2.95
N GLN A 73 22.04 -1.08 -2.57
CA GLN A 73 22.59 -1.33 -1.23
C GLN A 73 24.00 -0.74 -0.98
N LYS A 74 24.25 -0.35 0.28
CA LYS A 74 25.58 0.09 0.74
C LYS A 74 26.59 -1.07 0.68
N VAL A 75 27.82 -0.80 0.26
CA VAL A 75 28.88 -1.82 0.05
C VAL A 75 29.16 -2.70 1.28
N GLN A 76 28.97 -2.18 2.49
CA GLN A 76 29.09 -2.96 3.74
C GLN A 76 28.03 -4.07 3.84
N LEU A 77 26.79 -3.82 3.41
CA LEU A 77 25.73 -4.84 3.35
C LEU A 77 26.05 -5.87 2.26
N VAL A 78 26.49 -5.41 1.08
CA VAL A 78 26.89 -6.28 -0.03
C VAL A 78 28.03 -7.23 0.39
N ARG A 79 29.07 -6.74 1.08
CA ARG A 79 30.14 -7.59 1.63
C ARG A 79 29.65 -8.58 2.70
N LYS A 80 28.67 -8.20 3.52
CA LYS A 80 28.04 -9.13 4.48
C LYS A 80 27.25 -10.23 3.76
N LEU A 81 26.47 -9.85 2.75
CA LEU A 81 25.74 -10.75 1.86
C LEU A 81 26.66 -11.78 1.20
N CYS A 82 27.79 -11.38 0.60
CA CYS A 82 28.75 -12.32 0.02
C CYS A 82 29.16 -13.41 1.02
N ARG A 83 29.55 -13.04 2.24
CA ARG A 83 29.94 -13.99 3.29
C ARG A 83 28.79 -14.92 3.71
N GLU A 84 27.58 -14.39 3.87
CA GLU A 84 26.39 -15.19 4.22
C GLU A 84 25.96 -16.14 3.08
N CYS A 85 26.34 -15.83 1.84
CA CYS A 85 26.19 -16.69 0.66
C CYS A 85 27.38 -17.63 0.40
N GLY A 86 28.48 -17.56 1.17
CA GLY A 86 29.69 -18.37 0.94
C GLY A 86 30.61 -17.87 -0.18
N LEU A 87 30.37 -16.65 -0.69
CA LEU A 87 31.16 -16.01 -1.72
C LEU A 87 32.30 -15.16 -1.11
N ASP A 88 33.41 -15.01 -1.83
CA ASP A 88 34.45 -14.04 -1.46
C ASP A 88 33.86 -12.62 -1.33
N SER A 89 34.34 -11.90 -0.32
CA SER A 89 33.93 -10.53 0.05
C SER A 89 35.02 -9.48 -0.14
N SER A 90 36.10 -9.81 -0.88
CA SER A 90 37.14 -8.88 -1.34
C SER A 90 36.76 -8.15 -2.64
N GLY A 91 37.58 -7.17 -3.06
CA GLY A 91 37.37 -6.42 -4.31
C GLY A 91 36.44 -5.20 -4.21
N SER A 92 36.10 -4.62 -5.37
CA SER A 92 35.27 -3.43 -5.50
C SER A 92 33.79 -3.71 -5.24
N ARG A 93 32.99 -2.64 -5.09
CA ARG A 93 31.52 -2.77 -4.98
C ARG A 93 30.94 -3.49 -6.20
N THR A 94 31.45 -3.23 -7.40
CA THR A 94 30.96 -3.82 -8.66
C THR A 94 31.24 -5.33 -8.71
N ASP A 95 32.43 -5.77 -8.31
CA ASP A 95 32.83 -7.19 -8.37
C ASP A 95 31.99 -8.06 -7.42
N LEU A 96 31.62 -7.49 -6.27
CA LEU A 96 30.77 -8.12 -5.26
C LEU A 96 29.31 -8.21 -5.73
N LEU A 97 28.80 -7.14 -6.36
CA LEU A 97 27.47 -7.10 -6.96
C LEU A 97 27.37 -8.10 -8.12
N LEU A 98 28.38 -8.18 -9.00
CA LEU A 98 28.44 -9.15 -10.10
C LEU A 98 28.48 -10.59 -9.59
N ARG A 99 29.27 -10.89 -8.54
CA ARG A 99 29.32 -12.23 -7.91
C ARG A 99 27.97 -12.65 -7.35
N LEU A 100 27.34 -11.82 -6.51
CA LEU A 100 26.00 -12.09 -5.99
C LEU A 100 24.96 -12.21 -7.11
N SER A 101 25.00 -11.31 -8.10
CA SER A 101 24.10 -11.29 -9.26
C SER A 101 24.20 -12.55 -10.13
N LYS A 102 25.38 -13.17 -10.23
CA LYS A 102 25.57 -14.46 -10.90
C LYS A 102 25.06 -15.62 -10.04
N GLU A 103 25.42 -15.63 -8.75
CA GLU A 103 25.08 -16.73 -7.84
C GLU A 103 23.56 -16.80 -7.50
N MET A 104 22.84 -15.68 -7.65
CA MET A 104 21.38 -15.59 -7.54
C MET A 104 20.60 -16.47 -8.53
N GLN A 105 21.26 -17.06 -9.55
CA GLN A 105 20.68 -18.12 -10.37
C GLN A 105 20.35 -19.39 -9.54
N SER A 106 21.08 -19.62 -8.44
CA SER A 106 20.76 -20.69 -7.50
C SER A 106 19.65 -20.27 -6.54
N ARG A 107 18.63 -21.12 -6.38
CA ARG A 107 17.46 -20.81 -5.53
C ARG A 107 17.84 -20.50 -4.08
N GLN A 108 18.83 -21.20 -3.53
CA GLN A 108 19.31 -21.00 -2.16
C GLN A 108 19.95 -19.62 -1.96
N THR A 109 20.74 -19.13 -2.94
CA THR A 109 21.31 -17.78 -2.87
C THR A 109 20.27 -16.71 -3.18
N TYR A 110 19.36 -16.96 -4.13
CA TYR A 110 18.19 -16.09 -4.36
C TYR A 110 17.42 -15.84 -3.06
N ASP A 111 17.01 -16.89 -2.35
CA ASP A 111 16.20 -16.75 -1.13
C ASP A 111 17.00 -16.08 0.02
N LYS A 112 18.31 -16.36 0.16
CA LYS A 112 19.19 -15.62 1.10
C LYS A 112 19.27 -14.13 0.77
N VAL A 113 19.52 -13.79 -0.50
CA VAL A 113 19.66 -12.40 -0.96
C VAL A 113 18.33 -11.66 -0.81
N PHE A 114 17.21 -12.31 -1.16
CA PHE A 114 15.86 -11.80 -0.93
C PHE A 114 15.61 -11.47 0.55
N GLN A 115 15.87 -12.42 1.45
CA GLN A 115 15.72 -12.22 2.90
C GLN A 115 16.61 -11.08 3.46
N LYS A 116 17.78 -10.83 2.87
CA LYS A 116 18.74 -9.84 3.37
C LYS A 116 18.62 -8.46 2.74
N ILE A 117 17.94 -8.34 1.59
CA ILE A 117 17.60 -7.05 0.99
C ILE A 117 16.21 -6.61 1.45
N TRP A 118 15.21 -7.50 1.36
CA TRP A 118 13.83 -7.16 1.68
C TRP A 118 13.51 -7.34 3.17
N ALA A 119 14.03 -8.39 3.84
CA ALA A 119 13.68 -8.69 5.24
C ALA A 119 14.70 -8.26 6.31
N ALA A 120 15.65 -7.38 5.96
CA ALA A 120 16.65 -6.86 6.90
C ALA A 120 16.20 -5.64 7.74
N SER A 121 15.13 -4.94 7.36
CA SER A 121 14.54 -3.84 8.14
C SER A 121 13.08 -3.60 7.76
N GLY A 122 12.20 -3.46 8.75
CA GLY A 122 10.79 -3.13 8.52
C GLY A 122 10.52 -1.66 8.22
N GLY A 123 9.53 -1.42 7.36
CA GLY A 123 9.07 -0.08 6.94
C GLY A 123 7.62 0.22 7.37
N TRP A 124 6.80 0.85 6.51
CA TRP A 124 5.38 1.14 6.80
C TRP A 124 4.41 0.98 5.61
N ALA A 125 3.41 0.11 5.70
CA ALA A 125 2.29 0.16 4.75
C ALA A 125 1.58 1.53 4.82
N VAL A 126 1.23 2.09 3.65
CA VAL A 126 0.26 3.19 3.49
C VAL A 126 -0.88 2.76 2.59
N VAL A 127 -2.10 3.11 2.99
CA VAL A 127 -3.24 3.10 2.07
C VAL A 127 -3.88 4.47 2.05
N MET A 128 -3.90 5.10 0.87
CA MET A 128 -4.38 6.47 0.65
C MET A 128 -5.33 6.56 -0.56
N CYS A 129 -6.15 7.60 -0.60
CA CYS A 129 -6.82 8.02 -1.85
C CYS A 129 -5.82 8.64 -2.84
N PRO A 130 -6.18 8.77 -4.13
CA PRO A 130 -5.50 9.65 -5.08
C PRO A 130 -5.43 11.13 -4.61
N CYS A 131 -6.27 11.53 -3.65
CA CYS A 131 -6.25 12.83 -3.00
C CYS A 131 -5.16 13.00 -1.91
N GLY A 132 -4.38 11.96 -1.62
CA GLY A 132 -3.30 11.93 -0.62
C GLY A 132 -3.73 11.73 0.83
N ILE A 133 -5.02 11.82 1.14
CA ILE A 133 -5.55 11.48 2.48
C ILE A 133 -5.26 10.00 2.77
N VAL A 134 -4.48 9.76 3.82
CA VAL A 134 -4.11 8.40 4.24
C VAL A 134 -5.14 7.85 5.22
N TYR A 135 -5.67 6.67 4.90
CA TYR A 135 -6.73 5.97 5.64
C TYR A 135 -6.22 4.84 6.54
N SER A 136 -5.07 4.25 6.19
CA SER A 136 -4.48 3.16 6.96
C SER A 136 -2.98 3.11 6.85
N ILE A 137 -2.41 2.57 7.91
CA ILE A 137 -0.98 2.49 8.17
C ILE A 137 -0.67 1.18 8.86
N LYS A 138 0.49 0.61 8.59
CA LYS A 138 1.05 -0.49 9.39
C LYS A 138 2.56 -0.37 9.39
N CYS A 139 3.14 0.01 10.53
CA CYS A 139 4.59 -0.05 10.71
C CYS A 139 4.98 -1.52 10.92
N ASN A 140 5.94 -1.99 10.13
CA ASN A 140 6.34 -3.37 10.03
C ASN A 140 7.60 -3.64 10.87
N ILE A 141 7.69 -4.86 11.41
CA ILE A 141 8.90 -5.37 12.07
C ILE A 141 9.83 -6.01 11.03
N ARG A 142 9.26 -6.55 9.95
CA ARG A 142 9.95 -7.32 8.89
C ARG A 142 9.76 -6.65 7.52
N ALA A 143 10.31 -7.30 6.48
CA ALA A 143 9.95 -7.03 5.08
C ALA A 143 8.47 -6.72 4.96
N GLU A 144 8.14 -5.56 4.40
CA GLU A 144 6.79 -5.32 3.94
C GLU A 144 6.48 -6.25 2.75
N SER A 145 5.23 -6.68 2.64
CA SER A 145 4.78 -7.62 1.62
C SER A 145 3.27 -7.51 1.37
N PRO A 146 2.73 -8.20 0.34
CA PRO A 146 1.29 -8.31 0.11
C PRO A 146 0.45 -8.71 1.35
N ARG A 147 1.06 -9.38 2.34
CA ARG A 147 0.40 -9.78 3.59
C ARG A 147 -0.02 -8.60 4.47
N ASP A 148 0.78 -7.54 4.51
CA ASP A 148 0.49 -6.37 5.35
C ASP A 148 -0.67 -5.56 4.77
N PHE A 149 -0.71 -5.46 3.44
CA PHE A 149 -1.83 -4.87 2.70
C PHE A 149 -3.09 -5.76 2.77
N ALA A 150 -2.95 -7.09 2.76
CA ALA A 150 -4.07 -7.99 3.02
C ALA A 150 -4.66 -7.82 4.43
N ASP A 151 -3.82 -7.73 5.45
CA ASP A 151 -4.27 -7.47 6.83
C ASP A 151 -5.00 -6.13 6.96
N ILE A 152 -4.52 -5.08 6.29
CA ILE A 152 -5.22 -3.79 6.23
C ILE A 152 -6.57 -3.93 5.49
N LEU A 153 -6.58 -4.41 4.25
CA LEU A 153 -7.78 -4.46 3.39
C LEU A 153 -8.88 -5.35 3.96
N LEU A 154 -8.52 -6.53 4.51
CA LEU A 154 -9.47 -7.41 5.20
C LEU A 154 -9.93 -6.84 6.56
N SER A 155 -9.26 -5.82 7.09
CA SER A 155 -9.70 -5.06 8.27
C SER A 155 -10.57 -3.84 7.92
N TRP A 156 -10.81 -3.53 6.64
CA TRP A 156 -11.69 -2.43 6.22
C TRP A 156 -13.16 -2.85 6.25
N LYS A 157 -14.04 -1.91 6.59
CA LYS A 157 -15.50 -2.13 6.63
C LYS A 157 -16.05 -2.45 5.24
N HIS A 158 -15.49 -1.79 4.23
CA HIS A 158 -15.78 -2.02 2.82
C HIS A 158 -14.44 -2.05 2.08
N MET A 159 -14.11 -3.17 1.43
CA MET A 159 -12.91 -3.22 0.58
C MET A 159 -13.17 -2.35 -0.67
N PRO A 160 -12.16 -1.65 -1.24
CA PRO A 160 -12.41 -0.73 -2.35
C PRO A 160 -12.37 -1.42 -3.72
N ASN A 161 -13.08 -0.87 -4.70
CA ASN A 161 -13.25 -1.52 -6.00
C ASN A 161 -12.01 -1.51 -6.90
N ILE A 162 -11.09 -0.54 -6.75
CA ILE A 162 -9.76 -0.61 -7.40
C ILE A 162 -8.68 -0.42 -6.34
N VAL A 163 -7.68 -1.29 -6.36
CA VAL A 163 -6.50 -1.29 -5.49
C VAL A 163 -5.28 -1.20 -6.41
N ILE A 164 -4.61 -0.06 -6.44
CA ILE A 164 -3.38 0.14 -7.23
C ILE A 164 -2.18 -0.21 -6.33
N TYR A 165 -1.26 -1.04 -6.80
CA TYR A 165 -0.14 -1.55 -6.00
C TYR A 165 1.03 -2.09 -6.84
N ASP A 166 2.26 -1.81 -6.45
CA ASP A 166 3.50 -2.18 -7.18
C ASP A 166 3.74 -3.70 -7.31
N PHE A 167 2.94 -4.51 -6.61
CA PHE A 167 2.89 -5.96 -6.80
C PHE A 167 1.45 -6.48 -6.82
N ALA A 168 0.61 -5.83 -7.65
CA ALA A 168 -0.82 -6.08 -7.79
C ALA A 168 -1.21 -7.57 -7.92
N ARG A 169 -0.45 -8.36 -8.69
CA ARG A 169 -0.69 -9.80 -8.84
C ARG A 169 -0.54 -10.53 -7.50
N GLY A 170 0.58 -10.35 -6.81
CA GLY A 170 0.85 -10.99 -5.51
C GLY A 170 -0.15 -10.57 -4.43
N LEU A 171 -0.67 -9.34 -4.49
CA LEU A 171 -1.76 -8.89 -3.61
C LEU A 171 -3.09 -9.59 -3.93
N ALA A 172 -3.47 -9.67 -5.22
CA ALA A 172 -4.68 -10.38 -5.62
C ALA A 172 -4.68 -11.86 -5.22
N THR A 173 -3.60 -12.57 -5.56
CA THR A 173 -3.40 -13.98 -5.19
C THR A 173 -3.46 -14.15 -3.66
N HIS A 174 -2.74 -13.31 -2.89
CA HIS A 174 -2.66 -13.51 -1.45
C HIS A 174 -3.96 -13.18 -0.69
N LEU A 175 -4.80 -12.24 -1.15
CA LEU A 175 -6.14 -12.08 -0.56
C LEU A 175 -7.07 -13.22 -0.96
N ASN A 176 -7.07 -13.65 -2.23
CA ASN A 176 -7.92 -14.74 -2.69
C ASN A 176 -7.58 -16.08 -2.01
N LEU A 177 -6.30 -16.36 -1.75
CA LEU A 177 -5.87 -17.55 -0.97
C LEU A 177 -6.24 -17.48 0.51
N ARG A 178 -6.48 -16.28 1.07
CA ARG A 178 -6.85 -16.08 2.48
C ARG A 178 -8.36 -16.13 2.74
N GLU A 179 -9.17 -15.81 1.73
CA GLU A 179 -10.63 -15.76 1.79
C GLU A 179 -11.22 -16.52 0.57
N PRO A 180 -10.93 -17.84 0.41
CA PRO A 180 -11.16 -18.57 -0.83
C PRO A 180 -12.63 -18.74 -1.21
N GLU A 181 -13.54 -18.72 -0.22
CA GLU A 181 -15.00 -18.76 -0.45
C GLU A 181 -15.55 -17.43 -0.98
N ARG A 182 -14.85 -16.31 -0.69
CA ARG A 182 -15.28 -14.95 -1.04
C ARG A 182 -14.59 -14.41 -2.28
N LEU A 183 -13.34 -14.81 -2.53
CA LEU A 183 -12.47 -14.31 -3.59
C LEU A 183 -12.44 -12.76 -3.67
N PRO A 184 -11.86 -12.06 -2.67
CA PRO A 184 -11.93 -10.60 -2.56
C PRO A 184 -11.55 -9.81 -3.80
N PHE A 185 -10.68 -10.34 -4.68
CA PHE A 185 -10.39 -9.78 -6.00
C PHE A 185 -11.06 -10.61 -7.10
N THR A 186 -12.19 -10.10 -7.59
CA THR A 186 -13.08 -10.71 -8.58
C THR A 186 -13.72 -9.61 -9.44
N PRO A 187 -13.95 -9.78 -10.75
CA PRO A 187 -13.72 -10.98 -11.56
C PRO A 187 -12.23 -11.25 -11.86
N HIS A 188 -11.95 -12.42 -12.43
CA HIS A 188 -10.67 -12.79 -13.04
C HIS A 188 -9.41 -12.52 -12.18
N GLU A 189 -9.44 -12.79 -10.87
CA GLU A 189 -8.32 -12.53 -9.95
C GLU A 189 -7.94 -11.03 -9.89
N GLY A 190 -8.94 -10.16 -10.02
CA GLY A 190 -8.80 -8.71 -10.04
C GLY A 190 -8.13 -8.14 -11.30
N ARG A 191 -8.09 -8.90 -12.41
CA ARG A 191 -7.71 -8.39 -13.74
C ARG A 191 -8.92 -7.80 -14.46
N LEU A 192 -8.71 -6.76 -15.27
CA LEU A 192 -9.78 -6.02 -15.94
C LEU A 192 -10.52 -6.83 -17.03
N ARG A 193 -9.95 -7.96 -17.47
CA ARG A 193 -10.52 -8.92 -18.43
C ARG A 193 -10.06 -10.34 -18.10
N ALA A 194 -10.72 -11.33 -18.70
CA ALA A 194 -10.24 -12.71 -18.73
C ALA A 194 -8.86 -12.79 -19.42
N PRO A 195 -7.92 -13.63 -18.95
CA PRO A 195 -6.56 -13.75 -19.48
C PRO A 195 -6.50 -14.57 -20.78
N THR A 196 -7.29 -14.20 -21.80
CA THR A 196 -7.22 -14.79 -23.14
C THR A 196 -6.07 -14.17 -23.95
N ALA A 197 -5.53 -14.92 -24.91
CA ALA A 197 -4.46 -14.43 -25.79
C ALA A 197 -4.85 -13.13 -26.52
N ASP A 198 -6.09 -13.04 -27.00
CA ASP A 198 -6.66 -11.84 -27.63
C ASP A 198 -6.71 -10.62 -26.69
N ASN A 199 -7.31 -10.73 -25.49
CA ASN A 199 -7.33 -9.60 -24.54
C ASN A 199 -5.91 -9.15 -24.18
N ILE A 200 -4.96 -10.10 -24.03
CA ILE A 200 -3.54 -9.81 -23.73
C ILE A 200 -2.86 -9.09 -24.91
N ALA A 201 -3.11 -9.51 -26.15
CA ALA A 201 -2.58 -8.85 -27.35
C ALA A 201 -3.13 -7.42 -27.46
N GLN A 202 -4.45 -7.24 -27.40
CA GLN A 202 -5.09 -5.91 -27.45
C GLN A 202 -4.62 -4.99 -26.30
N ALA A 203 -4.30 -5.53 -25.12
CA ALA A 203 -3.76 -4.77 -23.99
C ALA A 203 -2.30 -4.35 -24.17
N LYS A 204 -1.47 -5.19 -24.82
CA LYS A 204 -0.08 -4.85 -25.18
C LYS A 204 -0.05 -3.80 -26.30
N ASP A 205 -0.92 -3.93 -27.30
CA ASP A 205 -1.10 -2.99 -28.40
C ASP A 205 -1.74 -1.64 -27.97
N GLY A 206 -2.17 -1.51 -26.71
CA GLY A 206 -2.87 -0.32 -26.19
C GLY A 206 -4.32 -0.13 -26.68
N LYS A 207 -4.76 -0.98 -27.62
CA LYS A 207 -6.10 -1.00 -28.26
C LYS A 207 -7.22 -1.33 -27.28
N LEU A 208 -6.97 -2.19 -26.28
CA LEU A 208 -7.97 -2.57 -25.29
C LEU A 208 -8.35 -1.37 -24.42
N LYS A 209 -9.67 -1.19 -24.20
CA LYS A 209 -10.24 -0.30 -23.19
C LYS A 209 -11.35 -1.04 -22.44
N VAL A 210 -11.42 -0.83 -21.13
CA VAL A 210 -12.38 -1.46 -20.22
C VAL A 210 -13.17 -0.35 -19.53
N SER A 211 -14.44 -0.21 -19.92
CA SER A 211 -15.32 0.81 -19.37
C SER A 211 -15.89 0.35 -18.04
N LEU A 212 -15.56 1.05 -16.95
CA LEU A 212 -16.12 0.84 -15.61
C LEU A 212 -17.02 2.03 -15.25
N PRO A 213 -18.25 2.13 -15.79
CA PRO A 213 -19.10 3.33 -15.65
C PRO A 213 -19.50 3.62 -14.21
N TRP A 214 -19.49 2.61 -13.33
CA TRP A 214 -19.77 2.78 -11.91
C TRP A 214 -18.68 3.58 -11.15
N LEU A 215 -17.50 3.80 -11.77
CA LEU A 215 -16.50 4.77 -11.29
C LEU A 215 -16.94 6.24 -11.51
N ASN A 216 -17.92 6.51 -12.37
CA ASN A 216 -18.52 7.83 -12.59
C ASN A 216 -19.83 7.97 -11.80
N CYS A 217 -20.89 7.24 -12.17
CA CYS A 217 -22.19 7.24 -11.47
C CYS A 217 -22.30 6.02 -10.53
N LYS A 218 -23.16 6.02 -9.52
CA LYS A 218 -23.43 4.78 -8.74
C LYS A 218 -24.31 3.85 -9.60
N LYS A 219 -24.14 2.52 -9.54
CA LYS A 219 -25.10 1.59 -10.17
C LYS A 219 -26.50 1.86 -9.63
N GLN A 220 -27.49 2.05 -10.52
CA GLN A 220 -28.89 2.29 -10.14
C GLN A 220 -29.45 1.12 -9.33
N ILE A 221 -29.16 -0.09 -9.79
CA ILE A 221 -29.33 -1.35 -9.06
C ILE A 221 -27.93 -1.76 -8.55
N PRO A 222 -27.65 -1.66 -7.23
CA PRO A 222 -26.40 -2.16 -6.66
C PRO A 222 -26.31 -3.69 -6.74
N ASP A 223 -25.09 -4.19 -6.89
CA ASP A 223 -24.81 -5.62 -6.75
C ASP A 223 -25.01 -6.09 -5.31
N ARG A 224 -25.33 -7.37 -5.15
CA ARG A 224 -25.26 -8.05 -3.86
C ARG A 224 -23.85 -7.91 -3.29
N ASP A 225 -23.77 -7.52 -2.01
CA ASP A 225 -22.53 -7.22 -1.28
C ASP A 225 -21.65 -6.11 -1.93
N GLY A 226 -22.22 -5.33 -2.86
CA GLY A 226 -21.55 -4.26 -3.58
C GLY A 226 -21.13 -3.07 -2.71
N HIS A 227 -19.98 -2.49 -3.03
CA HIS A 227 -19.39 -1.38 -2.28
C HIS A 227 -20.30 -0.13 -2.29
N PRO A 228 -20.58 0.52 -1.13
CA PRO A 228 -21.74 1.39 -0.96
C PRO A 228 -21.78 2.65 -1.86
N ILE A 229 -20.63 3.14 -2.33
CA ILE A 229 -20.53 4.38 -3.14
C ILE A 229 -20.58 4.11 -4.66
N THR A 230 -20.16 2.92 -5.09
CA THR A 230 -20.13 2.50 -6.51
C THR A 230 -21.35 1.66 -6.85
N GLY A 231 -21.86 0.89 -5.88
CA GLY A 231 -22.83 -0.18 -6.10
C GLY A 231 -22.23 -1.41 -6.76
N SER A 232 -20.91 -1.44 -7.06
CA SER A 232 -20.26 -2.59 -7.70
C SER A 232 -19.67 -3.54 -6.66
N ALA A 233 -19.86 -4.84 -6.87
CA ALA A 233 -19.17 -5.92 -6.15
C ALA A 233 -17.81 -6.32 -6.80
N GLU A 234 -17.43 -5.67 -7.90
CA GLU A 234 -16.18 -5.95 -8.61
C GLU A 234 -14.99 -5.27 -7.90
N HIS A 235 -13.90 -6.00 -7.76
CA HIS A 235 -12.68 -5.59 -7.06
C HIS A 235 -11.45 -5.96 -7.88
N TYR A 236 -10.69 -4.94 -8.30
CA TYR A 236 -9.52 -5.08 -9.18
C TYR A 236 -8.22 -4.71 -8.48
N ALA A 237 -7.16 -5.45 -8.76
CA ALA A 237 -5.80 -5.13 -8.36
C ALA A 237 -5.00 -4.74 -9.60
N LEU A 238 -4.64 -3.46 -9.68
CA LEU A 238 -3.92 -2.84 -10.80
C LEU A 238 -2.49 -2.48 -10.40
N TYR A 239 -1.54 -2.50 -11.34
CA TYR A 239 -0.18 -2.02 -11.04
C TYR A 239 -0.14 -0.50 -10.98
N ASP A 240 0.75 0.06 -10.15
CA ASP A 240 1.09 1.47 -10.31
C ASP A 240 1.84 1.70 -11.63
N LYS A 241 1.60 2.86 -12.26
CA LYS A 241 2.19 3.23 -13.55
C LYS A 241 3.72 3.15 -13.56
N PHE A 242 4.39 3.41 -12.43
CA PHE A 242 5.85 3.30 -12.33
C PHE A 242 6.38 1.85 -12.26
N HIS A 243 5.48 0.87 -12.17
CA HIS A 243 5.80 -0.55 -12.04
C HIS A 243 5.04 -1.46 -13.04
N GLU A 244 4.24 -0.90 -13.95
CA GLU A 244 3.52 -1.63 -15.02
C GLU A 244 4.46 -2.44 -15.94
N ASP A 245 5.72 -2.02 -16.12
CA ASP A 245 6.68 -2.69 -17.02
C ASP A 245 7.63 -3.67 -16.31
N ASN A 246 7.58 -3.76 -14.97
CA ASN A 246 8.41 -4.66 -14.17
C ASN A 246 7.88 -6.12 -14.16
N THR A 247 6.86 -6.42 -14.96
CA THR A 247 6.09 -7.68 -14.92
C THR A 247 6.49 -8.63 -16.04
N LYS A 248 6.95 -9.85 -15.69
CA LYS A 248 7.29 -10.90 -16.69
C LYS A 248 6.09 -11.74 -17.16
N ASP A 249 4.94 -11.65 -16.49
CA ASP A 249 3.72 -12.39 -16.86
C ASP A 249 2.90 -11.61 -17.89
N ALA A 250 2.63 -12.19 -19.06
CA ALA A 250 1.84 -11.54 -20.10
C ALA A 250 0.40 -11.18 -19.64
N ARG A 251 -0.16 -11.91 -18.66
CA ARG A 251 -1.49 -11.67 -18.07
C ARG A 251 -1.54 -10.37 -17.26
N ASP A 252 -0.40 -9.88 -16.76
CA ASP A 252 -0.33 -8.66 -15.96
C ASP A 252 -0.53 -7.38 -16.81
N SER A 253 -0.46 -7.48 -18.15
CA SER A 253 -0.94 -6.41 -19.06
C SER A 253 -2.41 -6.03 -18.80
N LEU A 254 -3.23 -6.96 -18.31
CA LEU A 254 -4.64 -6.75 -17.95
C LEU A 254 -4.85 -6.10 -16.57
N ARG A 255 -3.75 -5.69 -15.92
CA ARG A 255 -3.73 -4.93 -14.65
C ARG A 255 -3.24 -3.48 -14.83
N ARG A 256 -3.05 -3.01 -16.06
CA ARG A 256 -2.62 -1.63 -16.35
C ARG A 256 -3.75 -0.61 -16.14
N ILE A 257 -3.45 0.52 -15.50
CA ILE A 257 -4.42 1.61 -15.23
C ILE A 257 -4.91 2.25 -16.54
N SER A 258 -4.01 2.33 -17.52
CA SER A 258 -4.22 2.89 -18.87
C SER A 258 -5.30 2.17 -19.72
N LEU A 259 -5.82 1.04 -19.23
CA LEU A 259 -6.95 0.33 -19.81
C LEU A 259 -8.31 0.91 -19.39
N VAL A 260 -8.42 1.67 -18.29
CA VAL A 260 -9.70 2.16 -17.74
C VAL A 260 -9.87 3.68 -17.99
N PRO A 261 -10.69 4.11 -18.97
CA PRO A 261 -10.88 5.54 -19.26
C PRO A 261 -11.37 6.34 -18.06
N GLN A 262 -12.20 5.75 -17.19
CA GLN A 262 -12.73 6.41 -16.00
C GLN A 262 -11.69 6.71 -14.90
N LEU A 263 -10.46 6.17 -14.99
CA LEU A 263 -9.35 6.48 -14.08
C LEU A 263 -8.39 7.56 -14.62
N ALA A 264 -8.44 7.85 -15.93
CA ALA A 264 -7.59 8.86 -16.56
C ALA A 264 -7.78 10.23 -15.90
N GLY A 265 -6.68 10.92 -15.59
CA GLY A 265 -6.67 12.21 -14.89
C GLY A 265 -7.08 12.18 -13.39
N LYS A 266 -7.75 11.12 -12.92
CA LYS A 266 -8.22 10.98 -11.53
C LYS A 266 -7.23 10.27 -10.61
N VAL A 267 -6.35 9.44 -11.17
CA VAL A 267 -5.26 8.78 -10.45
C VAL A 267 -3.98 9.57 -10.67
N ASN A 268 -3.31 9.93 -9.56
CA ASN A 268 -1.96 10.47 -9.56
C ASN A 268 -1.09 9.59 -8.65
N SER A 269 -0.23 8.77 -9.24
CA SER A 269 0.68 7.86 -8.53
C SER A 269 1.65 8.61 -7.62
N GLN A 270 2.17 9.74 -8.11
CA GLN A 270 3.18 10.57 -7.43
C GLN A 270 2.74 11.12 -6.06
N VAL A 271 1.46 11.03 -5.68
CA VAL A 271 1.00 11.53 -4.38
C VAL A 271 1.56 10.71 -3.22
N ALA A 272 1.84 9.41 -3.43
CA ALA A 272 2.56 8.58 -2.46
C ALA A 272 4.02 9.00 -2.34
N GLU A 273 4.75 9.11 -3.47
CA GLU A 273 6.14 9.59 -3.52
C GLU A 273 6.30 10.98 -2.87
N GLN A 274 5.42 11.93 -3.19
CA GLN A 274 5.41 13.27 -2.61
C GLN A 274 5.14 13.28 -1.11
N LEU A 275 4.40 12.29 -0.58
CA LEU A 275 4.21 12.10 0.85
C LEU A 275 5.53 11.63 1.48
N PHE A 276 6.13 10.53 0.98
CA PHE A 276 7.41 10.02 1.46
C PHE A 276 8.54 11.07 1.39
N ALA A 277 8.64 11.83 0.28
CA ALA A 277 9.66 12.86 0.09
C ALA A 277 9.52 14.09 1.01
N ARG A 278 8.32 14.35 1.55
CA ARG A 278 8.12 15.34 2.62
C ARG A 278 8.55 14.79 3.98
N LEU A 279 8.57 13.47 4.15
CA LEU A 279 8.78 12.78 5.42
C LEU A 279 10.20 12.32 5.64
N SER A 280 10.95 12.06 4.57
CA SER A 280 12.38 11.76 4.61
C SER A 280 13.18 12.85 5.34
N LYS A 281 12.70 14.10 5.26
CA LYS A 281 13.18 15.26 6.03
C LYS A 281 13.14 15.07 7.55
N ASN A 282 12.26 14.21 8.07
CA ASN A 282 12.13 13.89 9.49
C ASN A 282 12.88 12.60 9.89
N ASN A 283 13.50 11.87 8.95
CA ASN A 283 14.11 10.56 9.21
C ASN A 283 15.19 10.62 10.29
N TYR A 284 15.98 11.69 10.36
CA TYR A 284 16.99 11.85 11.40
C TYR A 284 16.37 11.76 12.81
N PHE A 285 15.32 12.55 13.07
CA PHE A 285 14.65 12.58 14.37
C PHE A 285 13.86 11.31 14.66
N LEU A 286 13.17 10.76 13.65
CA LEU A 286 12.36 9.54 13.78
C LEU A 286 13.23 8.29 13.99
N ASN A 287 14.41 8.20 13.36
CA ASN A 287 15.31 7.06 13.53
C ASN A 287 16.10 7.11 14.86
N MET A 288 16.18 8.28 15.51
CA MET A 288 16.76 8.46 16.84
C MET A 288 15.73 8.32 17.98
N ALA A 289 14.44 8.15 17.66
CA ALA A 289 13.38 7.91 18.64
C ALA A 289 13.38 6.45 19.11
N LEU A 290 12.93 6.19 20.35
CA LEU A 290 12.57 4.81 20.73
C LEU A 290 11.36 4.34 19.91
N PRO A 291 11.20 3.05 19.61
CA PRO A 291 10.17 2.60 18.66
C PRO A 291 8.73 2.98 19.02
N SER A 292 8.37 2.99 20.30
CA SER A 292 7.10 3.55 20.82
C SER A 292 6.96 5.05 20.51
N THR A 293 7.95 5.88 20.91
CA THR A 293 8.02 7.30 20.52
C THR A 293 7.98 7.49 19.01
N HIS A 294 8.70 6.67 18.24
CA HIS A 294 8.69 6.70 16.78
C HIS A 294 7.26 6.52 16.33
N LEU A 295 6.61 5.39 16.65
CA LEU A 295 5.22 5.12 16.28
C LEU A 295 4.28 6.24 16.71
N PHE A 296 4.47 6.90 17.85
CA PHE A 296 3.64 8.04 18.24
C PHE A 296 3.95 9.34 17.49
N LEU A 297 5.19 9.67 17.14
CA LEU A 297 5.52 10.89 16.39
C LEU A 297 5.21 10.74 14.90
N THR A 298 5.47 9.55 14.36
CA THR A 298 4.80 8.98 13.19
C THR A 298 3.29 9.22 13.33
N ARG A 299 2.66 8.66 14.37
CA ARG A 299 1.28 8.92 14.76
C ARG A 299 1.03 10.35 15.32
N ASN A 300 1.87 11.33 14.94
CA ASN A 300 1.73 12.75 15.23
C ASN A 300 2.01 13.74 14.06
N ILE A 301 2.41 13.34 12.84
CA ILE A 301 2.60 14.31 11.72
C ILE A 301 1.47 14.33 10.62
N ILE A 302 0.78 13.22 10.28
CA ILE A 302 -0.46 13.19 9.43
C ILE A 302 -1.64 14.00 9.97
N GLN A 303 -1.93 13.92 11.26
CA GLN A 303 -2.68 14.87 12.10
C GLN A 303 -2.81 16.25 11.46
N HIS A 304 -1.64 16.76 11.12
CA HIS A 304 -1.49 18.08 10.54
C HIS A 304 -1.52 18.03 9.00
N TYR A 305 -0.88 17.06 8.32
CA TYR A 305 -1.01 16.88 6.85
C TYR A 305 -2.44 16.58 6.35
N ASN A 306 -3.13 15.55 6.84
CA ASN A 306 -4.51 15.21 6.49
C ASN A 306 -5.47 16.32 6.95
N ASN A 307 -5.30 16.96 8.12
CA ASN A 307 -6.15 18.12 8.48
C ASN A 307 -5.94 19.24 7.47
N HIS A 308 -4.69 19.59 7.19
CA HIS A 308 -4.32 20.63 6.24
C HIS A 308 -4.84 20.33 4.83
N LYS A 309 -4.71 19.09 4.33
CA LYS A 309 -5.25 18.65 3.04
C LYS A 309 -6.78 18.67 3.00
N ASN A 310 -7.47 18.19 4.04
CA ASN A 310 -8.94 18.23 4.08
C ASN A 310 -9.46 19.66 4.22
N LYS A 311 -8.82 20.51 5.03
CA LYS A 311 -9.14 21.93 5.13
C LYS A 311 -8.87 22.65 3.81
N GLN A 312 -7.67 22.54 3.24
CA GLN A 312 -7.32 23.12 1.94
C GLN A 312 -8.33 22.72 0.85
N ARG A 313 -8.77 21.45 0.84
CA ARG A 313 -9.79 21.01 -0.12
C ARG A 313 -11.17 21.60 0.18
N MET A 314 -11.60 21.62 1.44
CA MET A 314 -12.88 22.23 1.83
C MET A 314 -12.92 23.72 1.52
N ASP A 315 -11.84 24.45 1.82
CA ASP A 315 -11.67 25.87 1.52
C ASP A 315 -11.70 26.10 -0.01
N ASN A 316 -11.11 25.22 -0.81
CA ASN A 316 -11.20 25.27 -2.27
C ASN A 316 -12.61 25.00 -2.80
N ILE A 317 -13.32 23.97 -2.30
CA ILE A 317 -14.70 23.67 -2.72
C ILE A 317 -15.61 24.86 -2.41
N LYS A 318 -15.51 25.43 -1.20
CA LYS A 318 -16.30 26.62 -0.81
C LYS A 318 -16.03 27.84 -1.70
N LYS A 319 -14.78 28.05 -2.14
CA LYS A 319 -14.41 29.11 -3.09
C LYS A 319 -14.90 28.88 -4.52
N VAL A 320 -15.11 27.63 -4.95
CA VAL A 320 -15.52 27.29 -6.32
C VAL A 320 -17.04 27.28 -6.48
N PHE A 321 -17.78 26.89 -5.43
CA PHE A 321 -19.22 26.69 -5.51
C PHE A 321 -20.06 27.74 -4.76
N GLU A 322 -19.45 28.59 -3.93
CA GLU A 322 -20.06 29.69 -3.12
C GLU A 322 -21.25 29.31 -2.21
N ALA A 323 -21.68 28.05 -2.23
CA ALA A 323 -22.86 27.53 -1.57
C ALA A 323 -22.54 26.80 -0.24
N GLU A 324 -23.60 26.46 0.51
CA GLU A 324 -23.47 25.68 1.74
C GLU A 324 -23.04 24.24 1.45
N VAL A 325 -21.78 23.93 1.78
CA VAL A 325 -21.19 22.58 1.67
C VAL A 325 -21.43 21.80 2.95
N ALA A 326 -22.37 20.85 2.90
CA ALA A 326 -22.72 19.95 4.00
C ALA A 326 -22.06 18.57 3.84
N MET A 327 -22.03 17.75 4.89
CA MET A 327 -21.37 16.42 4.87
C MET A 327 -22.38 15.28 5.03
N ASN A 328 -22.44 14.36 4.07
CA ASN A 328 -23.36 13.21 4.09
C ASN A 328 -22.90 12.06 5.02
N SER A 329 -23.72 11.02 5.16
CA SER A 329 -23.49 9.88 6.06
C SER A 329 -22.24 9.04 5.75
N TYR A 330 -21.84 8.97 4.48
CA TYR A 330 -20.57 8.37 4.04
C TYR A 330 -19.36 9.28 4.27
N SER A 331 -19.60 10.45 4.87
CA SER A 331 -18.64 11.54 5.02
C SER A 331 -18.18 12.03 3.65
N GLN A 332 -19.12 12.66 2.94
CA GLN A 332 -18.87 13.35 1.69
C GLN A 332 -19.51 14.73 1.70
N ALA A 333 -18.73 15.77 1.44
CA ALA A 333 -19.15 17.07 0.95
C ALA A 333 -20.17 16.91 -0.19
N VAL A 334 -21.30 17.59 -0.02
CA VAL A 334 -22.42 17.73 -0.94
C VAL A 334 -22.92 19.17 -0.85
N LEU A 335 -23.53 19.68 -1.92
CA LEU A 335 -24.10 21.03 -1.95
C LEU A 335 -25.53 21.00 -1.37
N GLY A 336 -25.92 22.05 -0.66
CA GLY A 336 -27.22 22.13 0.03
C GLY A 336 -28.44 22.08 -0.90
N ASN A 337 -29.43 21.27 -0.51
CA ASN A 337 -30.83 21.20 -0.97
C ASN A 337 -31.17 21.07 -2.47
N PHE A 338 -30.21 21.09 -3.40
CA PHE A 338 -30.44 20.72 -4.80
C PHE A 338 -29.63 19.47 -5.20
N PHE A 339 -30.29 18.52 -5.86
CA PHE A 339 -29.74 17.20 -6.25
C PHE A 339 -28.73 17.26 -7.42
N ILE A 340 -27.65 18.01 -7.25
CA ILE A 340 -26.52 18.06 -8.19
C ILE A 340 -25.44 17.07 -7.72
N TYR A 341 -25.21 16.01 -8.50
CA TYR A 341 -24.41 14.84 -8.12
C TYR A 341 -22.88 15.09 -8.13
N ILE A 342 -22.39 15.86 -7.16
CA ILE A 342 -20.95 16.12 -6.93
C ILE A 342 -20.59 15.68 -5.50
N TYR A 343 -19.87 14.56 -5.35
CA TYR A 343 -19.53 13.90 -4.07
C TYR A 343 -18.02 13.90 -3.78
N ILE A 344 -17.56 14.32 -2.58
CA ILE A 344 -16.12 14.37 -2.20
C ILE A 344 -15.91 14.24 -0.66
N LEU A 345 -14.77 13.73 -0.13
CA LEU A 345 -14.07 14.26 1.10
C LEU A 345 -14.39 13.74 2.54
N TYR A 346 -13.48 12.92 3.13
CA TYR A 346 -13.08 12.82 4.57
C TYR A 346 -11.98 11.72 4.79
N ILE A 347 -11.32 11.44 5.96
CA ILE A 347 -10.59 12.29 6.94
C ILE A 347 -9.74 11.44 7.97
N HIS A 348 -8.74 12.04 8.66
CA HIS A 348 -8.11 11.70 9.99
C HIS A 348 -7.27 10.40 10.30
N PHE A 349 -5.95 10.57 10.67
CA PHE A 349 -5.16 9.96 11.82
C PHE A 349 -3.92 8.93 11.71
N TYR A 350 -2.96 9.02 10.73
CA TYR A 350 -1.45 8.74 10.79
C TYR A 350 -0.75 7.32 10.74
N TYR A 351 0.58 7.07 10.47
CA TYR A 351 1.77 7.48 9.57
C TYR A 351 2.91 6.35 9.71
N ASN A 352 4.23 6.24 9.38
CA ASN A 352 5.42 6.72 8.58
C ASN A 352 6.54 5.59 8.75
N HIS A 353 7.61 5.22 8.00
CA HIS A 353 8.33 5.62 6.75
C HIS A 353 8.90 4.38 5.94
N SER A 354 9.14 4.51 4.61
CA SER A 354 9.73 3.58 3.58
C SER A 354 9.01 2.26 3.19
N VAL A 355 8.27 2.17 2.06
CA VAL A 355 7.56 0.93 1.60
C VAL A 355 7.01 0.96 0.14
N THR A 356 6.72 -0.23 -0.44
CA THR A 356 5.89 -0.54 -1.64
C THR A 356 4.45 0.01 -1.51
N TYR A 357 3.99 0.88 -2.40
CA TYR A 357 2.85 1.77 -2.11
C TYR A 357 1.52 1.30 -2.69
N CYS A 358 0.44 1.49 -1.93
CA CYS A 358 -0.91 1.07 -2.33
C CYS A 358 -1.87 2.27 -2.40
N ILE A 359 -2.16 2.72 -3.62
CA ILE A 359 -3.11 3.81 -3.89
C ILE A 359 -4.47 3.20 -4.16
N VAL A 360 -5.40 3.39 -3.22
CA VAL A 360 -6.64 2.63 -3.23
C VAL A 360 -7.83 3.51 -3.57
N PHE A 361 -8.41 3.22 -4.72
CA PHE A 361 -9.59 3.89 -5.24
C PHE A 361 -10.85 3.33 -4.56
N LEU A 362 -11.15 3.84 -3.37
CA LEU A 362 -12.56 4.18 -3.16
C LEU A 362 -12.88 5.30 -4.14
N LYS A 363 -14.01 5.16 -4.82
CA LYS A 363 -14.66 6.26 -5.49
C LYS A 363 -15.23 7.24 -4.45
N TYR A 364 -14.36 8.02 -3.84
CA TYR A 364 -14.69 9.39 -3.48
C TYR A 364 -14.31 10.22 -4.69
N LEU A 365 -15.32 10.70 -5.43
CA LEU A 365 -15.05 11.63 -6.53
C LEU A 365 -14.34 12.87 -5.96
N CYS A 366 -13.57 13.50 -6.82
CA CYS A 366 -12.56 14.49 -6.42
C CYS A 366 -12.48 15.54 -7.51
N PHE A 367 -13.41 16.48 -7.45
CA PHE A 367 -13.23 17.82 -8.02
C PHE A 367 -12.44 18.65 -6.99
#